data_AF-A0A958SJ58-F1
#
_entry.id   AF-A0A958SJ58-F1
#
_cell.length_a   1.000
_cell.length_b   1.000
_cell.length_c   1.000
_cell.angle_alpha   90.00
_cell.angle_beta   90.00
_cell.angle_gamma   90.00
#
_symmetry.space_group_name_H-M   'P 1'
#
loop_
_entity.id
_entity.type
_entity.pdbx_description
1 polymer ?
#
loop_
_entity_poly.entity_id
_entity_poly.type
_entity_poly.pdbx_seq_one_letter_code
_entity_poly.pdbx_strand_id
1 'polypeptide(L)'
;MTDFEQMMKDLQKEYISELPDRIREIQSHFEVMDANLLRDDFHKLKGTGKTYGIPEISELCEVVESICLKGETLIKKVLPLSIELLHEIQKRRSKNENFALSSDTRFAQICKIENNEMHQATM
;
A
#
# COMPACT_ATOMS: atom_id res chain seq x y z
N MET A 1 23.59 -19.45 0.86
CA MET A 1 23.04 -18.15 0.43
C MET A 1 24.05 -17.59 -0.54
N THR A 2 23.63 -17.25 -1.76
CA THR A 2 24.52 -16.65 -2.75
C THR A 2 24.75 -15.16 -2.43
N ASP A 3 25.81 -14.56 -2.94
CA ASP A 3 26.07 -13.12 -2.78
C ASP A 3 24.89 -12.27 -3.29
N PHE A 4 24.23 -12.74 -4.36
CA PHE A 4 23.03 -12.10 -4.91
C PHE A 4 21.83 -12.16 -3.94
N GLU A 5 21.57 -13.31 -3.32
CA GLU A 5 20.50 -13.46 -2.34
C GLU A 5 20.72 -12.56 -1.11
N GLN A 6 21.98 -12.42 -0.67
CA GLN A 6 22.33 -11.54 0.44
C GLN A 6 22.10 -10.07 0.08
N MET A 7 22.54 -9.64 -1.11
CA MET A 7 22.30 -8.29 -1.63
C MET A 7 20.79 -7.97 -1.68
N MET A 8 19.97 -8.89 -2.20
CA MET A 8 18.51 -8.67 -2.26
C MET A 8 17.88 -8.56 -0.88
N LYS A 9 18.36 -9.32 0.11
CA LYS A 9 17.88 -9.19 1.50
C LYS A 9 18.24 -7.86 2.11
N ASP A 10 19.41 -7.32 1.81
CA ASP A 10 19.83 -6.04 2.38
C ASP A 10 19.06 -4.88 1.74
N LEU A 11 18.81 -4.92 0.42
CA LEU A 11 17.89 -4.00 -0.25
C LEU A 11 16.47 -4.06 0.32
N GLN A 12 15.97 -5.28 0.60
CA GLN A 12 14.65 -5.45 1.19
C GLN A 12 14.59 -4.82 2.59
N LYS A 13 15.62 -4.99 3.43
CA LYS A 13 15.68 -4.37 4.76
C LYS A 13 15.72 -2.86 4.68
N GLU A 14 16.53 -2.30 3.77
CA GLU A 14 16.60 -0.86 3.54
C GLU A 14 15.23 -0.31 3.16
N TYR A 15 14.58 -0.93 2.18
CA TYR A 15 13.24 -0.53 1.76
C TYR A 15 12.20 -0.57 2.91
N ILE A 16 12.21 -1.64 3.73
CA ILE A 16 11.32 -1.74 4.89
C ILE A 16 11.64 -0.68 5.96
N SER A 17 12.90 -0.28 6.09
CA SER A 17 13.32 0.77 7.03
C SER A 17 12.90 2.17 6.59
N GLU A 18 12.73 2.41 5.29
CA GLU A 18 12.24 3.68 4.73
C GLU A 18 10.71 3.80 4.73
N LEU A 19 10.00 2.67 4.80
CA LEU A 19 8.54 2.63 4.72
C LEU A 19 7.82 3.55 5.74
N PRO A 20 8.27 3.71 7.00
CA PRO A 20 7.70 4.68 7.93
C PRO A 20 7.73 6.12 7.42
N ASP A 21 8.75 6.50 6.65
CA ASP A 21 8.90 7.86 6.13
C ASP A 21 7.93 8.08 4.96
N ARG A 22 7.79 7.07 4.09
CA ARG A 22 6.79 7.04 3.03
C ARG A 22 5.36 7.11 3.57
N ILE A 23 5.08 6.43 4.68
CA ILE A 23 3.76 6.51 5.34
C ILE A 23 3.50 7.94 5.82
N ARG A 24 4.51 8.65 6.37
CA ARG A 24 4.36 10.05 6.78
C ARG A 24 4.14 10.99 5.59
N GLU A 25 4.80 10.75 4.46
CA GLU A 25 4.54 11.47 3.19
C GLU A 25 3.08 11.28 2.73
N ILE A 26 2.58 10.03 2.73
CA ILE A 26 1.18 9.74 2.38
C ILE A 26 0.21 10.45 3.33
N GLN A 27 0.52 10.47 4.63
CA GLN A 27 -0.29 11.18 5.63
C GLN A 27 -0.34 12.68 5.37
N SER A 28 0.78 13.32 5.03
CA SER A 28 0.79 14.75 4.74
C SER A 28 0.01 15.09 3.46
N HIS A 29 0.11 14.26 2.41
CA HIS A 29 -0.70 14.41 1.21
C HIS A 29 -2.20 14.17 1.47
N PHE A 30 -2.54 13.32 2.44
CA PHE A 30 -3.92 13.11 2.87
C PHE A 30 -4.51 14.30 3.61
N GLU A 31 -3.73 14.96 4.47
CA GLU A 31 -4.18 16.14 5.22
C GLU A 31 -4.65 17.26 4.29
N VAL A 32 -4.01 17.40 3.12
CA VAL A 32 -4.38 18.37 2.09
C VAL A 32 -5.30 17.79 1.00
N MET A 33 -5.71 16.52 1.14
CA MET A 33 -6.58 15.81 0.20
C MET A 33 -6.11 15.84 -1.27
N ASP A 34 -4.80 15.82 -1.51
CA ASP A 34 -4.26 15.81 -2.88
C ASP A 34 -4.31 14.40 -3.49
N ALA A 35 -5.39 14.13 -4.22
CA ALA A 35 -5.62 12.82 -4.83
C ALA A 35 -4.54 12.41 -5.84
N ASN A 36 -3.89 13.37 -6.53
CA ASN A 36 -2.85 13.06 -7.50
C ASN A 36 -1.55 12.65 -6.79
N LEU A 37 -1.14 13.39 -5.77
CA LEU A 37 0.04 13.04 -4.97
C LEU A 37 -0.15 11.69 -4.27
N LEU A 38 -1.33 11.45 -3.68
CA LEU A 38 -1.65 10.16 -3.08
C LEU A 38 -1.54 9.02 -4.09
N ARG A 39 -2.13 9.17 -5.28
CA ARG A 39 -2.04 8.16 -6.35
C ARG A 39 -0.57 7.88 -6.70
N ASP A 40 0.23 8.93 -6.87
CA ASP A 40 1.62 8.81 -7.27
C ASP A 40 2.47 8.13 -6.17
N ASP A 41 2.17 8.35 -4.89
CA ASP A 41 2.82 7.63 -3.78
C ASP A 41 2.50 6.14 -3.81
N PHE A 42 1.21 5.77 -3.94
CA PHE A 42 0.81 4.36 -4.04
C PHE A 42 1.38 3.71 -5.30
N HIS A 43 1.45 4.42 -6.42
CA HIS A 43 2.07 3.93 -7.64
C HIS A 43 3.57 3.59 -7.43
N LYS A 44 4.32 4.49 -6.79
CA LYS A 44 5.73 4.26 -6.47
C LYS A 44 5.90 3.08 -5.52
N LEU A 45 5.12 3.04 -4.43
CA LEU A 45 5.16 1.94 -3.47
C LEU A 45 4.85 0.59 -4.14
N LYS A 46 3.83 0.54 -5.00
CA LYS A 46 3.51 -0.63 -5.81
C LYS A 46 4.70 -1.11 -6.63
N GLY A 47 5.36 -0.19 -7.34
CA GLY A 47 6.55 -0.51 -8.14
C GLY A 47 7.68 -1.09 -7.30
N THR A 48 8.02 -0.41 -6.19
CA THR A 48 9.09 -0.85 -5.30
C THR A 48 8.77 -2.15 -4.56
N GLY A 49 7.51 -2.40 -4.19
CA GLY A 49 7.08 -3.65 -3.59
C GLY A 49 7.32 -4.85 -4.51
N LYS A 50 7.06 -4.69 -5.83
CA LYS A 50 7.34 -5.74 -6.83
C LYS A 50 8.85 -5.97 -6.95
N THR A 51 9.63 -4.89 -7.05
CA THR A 51 11.11 -4.97 -7.19
C THR A 51 11.78 -5.67 -6.00
N TYR A 52 11.35 -5.37 -4.76
CA TYR A 52 11.96 -5.91 -3.55
C TYR A 52 11.29 -7.18 -3.02
N GLY A 53 10.34 -7.77 -3.76
CA GLY A 53 9.72 -9.05 -3.41
C GLY A 53 8.80 -8.98 -2.19
N ILE A 54 8.06 -7.87 -2.03
CA ILE A 54 7.06 -7.67 -0.97
C ILE A 54 5.68 -7.56 -1.65
N PRO A 55 5.07 -8.71 -2.01
CA PRO A 55 3.84 -8.75 -2.78
C PRO A 55 2.67 -8.05 -2.06
N GLU A 56 2.58 -8.14 -0.74
CA GLU A 56 1.50 -7.49 0.01
C GLU A 56 1.48 -5.96 -0.12
N ILE A 57 2.65 -5.31 -0.25
CA ILE A 57 2.68 -3.86 -0.51
C ILE A 57 2.17 -3.59 -1.92
N SER A 58 2.59 -4.41 -2.88
CA SER A 58 2.20 -4.27 -4.28
C SER A 58 0.68 -4.41 -4.46
N GLU A 59 0.11 -5.44 -3.86
CA GLU A 59 -1.32 -5.74 -3.91
C GLU A 59 -2.16 -4.65 -3.22
N LEU A 60 -1.77 -4.22 -2.02
CA LEU A 60 -2.46 -3.14 -1.33
C LEU A 60 -2.43 -1.85 -2.16
N CYS A 61 -1.24 -1.45 -2.62
CA CYS A 61 -1.07 -0.20 -3.34
C CYS A 61 -1.79 -0.19 -4.68
N GLU A 62 -1.89 -1.33 -5.37
CA GLU A 62 -2.62 -1.43 -6.64
C GLU A 62 -4.11 -1.11 -6.48
N VAL A 63 -4.74 -1.64 -5.41
CA VAL A 63 -6.16 -1.37 -5.11
C VAL A 63 -6.36 0.09 -4.70
N VAL A 64 -5.49 0.64 -3.86
CA VAL A 64 -5.61 2.02 -3.38
C VAL A 64 -5.33 3.04 -4.49
N GLU A 65 -4.36 2.79 -5.36
CA GLU A 65 -4.09 3.61 -6.55
C GLU A 65 -5.32 3.69 -7.48
N SER A 66 -6.01 2.57 -7.70
CA SER A 66 -7.29 2.54 -8.44
C SER A 66 -8.35 3.42 -7.76
N ILE A 67 -8.44 3.37 -6.42
CA ILE A 67 -9.39 4.18 -5.65
C ILE A 67 -9.08 5.68 -5.75
N CYS A 68 -7.81 6.08 -5.79
CA CYS A 68 -7.44 7.49 -5.97
C CYS A 68 -7.98 8.08 -7.27
N LEU A 69 -8.19 7.27 -8.32
CA LEU A 69 -8.80 7.70 -9.58
C LEU A 69 -10.33 7.88 -9.51
N LYS A 70 -10.98 7.31 -8.48
CA LYS A 70 -12.44 7.30 -8.32
C LYS A 70 -12.98 8.45 -7.47
N GLY A 71 -12.09 9.18 -6.78
CA GLY A 71 -12.40 10.45 -6.11
C GLY A 71 -12.24 10.46 -4.59
N GLU A 72 -12.21 11.67 -4.04
CA GLU A 72 -11.87 11.96 -2.64
C GLU A 72 -12.73 11.24 -1.59
N THR A 73 -14.02 11.05 -1.85
CA THR A 73 -14.93 10.39 -0.90
C THR A 73 -14.49 8.96 -0.60
N LEU A 74 -13.96 8.25 -1.58
CA LEU A 74 -13.46 6.88 -1.39
C LEU A 74 -12.09 6.90 -0.72
N ILE A 75 -11.22 7.83 -1.13
CA ILE A 75 -9.91 8.04 -0.50
C ILE A 75 -10.07 8.20 1.02
N LYS A 76 -10.99 9.07 1.48
CA LYS A 76 -11.24 9.30 2.92
C LYS A 76 -11.65 8.04 3.69
N LYS A 77 -12.33 7.09 3.02
CA LYS A 77 -12.75 5.82 3.64
C LYS A 77 -11.63 4.79 3.68
N VAL A 78 -10.77 4.78 2.67
CA VAL A 78 -9.80 3.71 2.43
C VAL A 78 -8.44 4.02 3.02
N LEU A 79 -8.03 5.29 2.99
CA LEU A 79 -6.66 5.64 3.33
C LEU A 79 -6.29 5.36 4.80
N PRO A 80 -7.17 5.59 5.80
CA PRO A 80 -6.88 5.18 7.18
C PRO A 80 -6.59 3.68 7.31
N LEU A 81 -7.41 2.84 6.67
CA LEU A 81 -7.22 1.38 6.67
C LEU A 81 -5.92 0.99 5.96
N SER A 82 -5.58 1.68 4.87
CA SER A 82 -4.38 1.42 4.08
C SER A 82 -3.11 1.75 4.85
N ILE A 83 -3.10 2.87 5.58
CA ILE A 83 -2.00 3.28 6.45
C ILE A 83 -1.79 2.27 7.58
N GLU A 84 -2.87 1.79 8.22
CA GLU A 84 -2.77 0.76 9.25
C GLU A 84 -2.18 -0.56 8.70
N LEU A 85 -2.58 -0.96 7.50
CA LEU A 85 -2.04 -2.15 6.83
C LEU A 85 -0.56 -1.96 6.50
N LEU A 86 -0.16 -0.81 5.95
CA LEU A 86 1.26 -0.51 5.68
C LEU A 86 2.11 -0.57 6.95
N HIS A 87 1.61 -0.06 8.09
CA HIS A 87 2.29 -0.18 9.37
C HIS A 87 2.43 -1.63 9.85
N GLU A 88 1.39 -2.46 9.74
CA GLU A 88 1.48 -3.86 10.15
C GLU A 88 2.40 -4.66 9.22
N ILE A 89 2.38 -4.40 7.90
CA ILE A 89 3.32 -4.98 6.95
C ILE A 89 4.75 -4.59 7.34
N GLN A 90 5.02 -3.30 7.57
CA GLN A 90 6.33 -2.80 7.99
C GLN A 90 6.83 -3.51 9.25
N LYS A 91 5.97 -3.62 10.26
CA LYS A 91 6.28 -4.25 11.55
C LYS A 91 6.59 -5.73 11.43
N ARG A 92 5.83 -6.47 10.60
CA ARG A 92 6.04 -7.90 10.34
C ARG A 92 7.32 -8.13 9.54
N ARG A 93 7.50 -7.38 8.45
CA ARG A 93 8.68 -7.49 7.58
C ARG A 93 9.97 -7.09 8.29
N SER A 94 9.93 -6.14 9.22
CA SER A 94 11.07 -5.81 10.08
C SER A 94 11.54 -6.98 10.96
N LYS A 95 10.67 -7.95 11.21
CA LYS A 95 10.96 -9.20 11.92
C LYS A 95 11.18 -10.38 10.98
N ASN A 96 11.26 -10.12 9.68
CA ASN A 96 11.31 -11.14 8.63
C ASN A 96 10.10 -12.10 8.66
N GLU A 97 8.94 -11.59 9.10
CA GLU A 97 7.65 -12.29 9.06
C GLU A 97 6.85 -11.87 7.84
N ASN A 98 6.13 -12.81 7.22
CA ASN A 98 5.18 -12.51 6.15
C ASN A 98 3.86 -11.98 6.74
N PHE A 99 3.22 -11.05 6.03
CA PHE A 99 1.87 -10.59 6.36
C PHE A 99 0.85 -11.15 5.35
N ALA A 100 -0.12 -11.93 5.84
CA ALA A 100 -1.15 -12.55 5.01
C ALA A 100 -2.27 -11.55 4.66
N LEU A 101 -1.97 -10.61 3.75
CA LEU A 101 -2.88 -9.52 3.36
C LEU A 101 -4.26 -10.02 2.90
N SER A 102 -4.29 -11.10 2.12
CA SER A 102 -5.54 -11.70 1.59
C SER A 102 -6.52 -12.17 2.66
N SER A 103 -6.05 -12.38 3.89
CA SER A 103 -6.87 -12.80 5.02
C SER A 103 -7.21 -11.67 6.00
N ASP A 104 -6.67 -10.46 5.78
CA ASP A 104 -6.96 -9.31 6.63
C ASP A 104 -8.32 -8.70 6.28
N THR A 105 -9.16 -8.50 7.30
CA THR A 105 -10.51 -7.97 7.14
C THR A 105 -10.54 -6.53 6.62
N ARG A 106 -9.53 -5.72 6.96
CA ARG A 106 -9.40 -4.34 6.47
C ARG A 106 -9.10 -4.33 4.98
N PHE A 107 -8.24 -5.23 4.51
CA PHE A 107 -7.95 -5.36 3.09
C PHE A 107 -9.20 -5.81 2.31
N ALA A 108 -9.94 -6.81 2.82
CA ALA A 108 -11.21 -7.21 2.24
C ALA A 108 -12.22 -6.06 2.16
N GLN A 109 -12.26 -5.18 3.16
CA GLN A 109 -13.08 -3.97 3.15
C GLN A 109 -12.65 -2.97 2.08
N ILE A 110 -11.34 -2.74 1.90
CA ILE A 110 -10.81 -1.87 0.84
C ILE A 110 -11.22 -2.41 -0.54
N CYS A 111 -11.02 -3.71 -0.79
CA CYS A 111 -11.43 -4.35 -2.04
C CYS A 111 -12.94 -4.23 -2.29
N LYS A 112 -13.77 -4.36 -1.25
CA LYS A 112 -15.22 -4.16 -1.38
C LYS A 112 -15.58 -2.73 -1.78
N ILE A 113 -14.90 -1.73 -1.22
CA ILE A 113 -15.10 -0.32 -1.58
C ILE A 113 -14.69 -0.07 -3.03
N GLU A 114 -13.57 -0.66 -3.46
CA GLU A 114 -13.06 -0.55 -4.83
C GLU A 114 -14.06 -1.09 -5.87
N ASN A 115 -14.69 -2.23 -5.58
CA ASN A 115 -15.62 -2.93 -6.49
C ASN A 115 -17.07 -2.39 -6.47
N ASN A 116 -17.55 -1.84 -5.34
CA ASN A 116 -18.95 -1.42 -5.21
C ASN A 116 -19.34 -0.22 -6.10
N GLU A 117 -18.39 0.60 -6.54
CA GLU A 117 -18.67 1.76 -7.39
C GLU A 117 -18.70 1.43 -8.90
N MET A 118 -18.26 0.23 -9.32
CA MET A 118 -18.45 -0.23 -10.70
C MET A 118 -19.94 -0.37 -11.07
N HIS A 119 -20.83 -0.59 -10.09
CA HIS A 119 -22.26 -0.79 -10.32
C HIS A 119 -23.10 0.50 -10.23
N GLN A 120 -22.55 1.61 -9.73
CA GLN A 120 -23.28 2.90 -9.68
C GLN A 120 -22.99 3.81 -10.90
N ALA A 121 -21.95 3.54 -11.68
CA ALA A 121 -21.63 4.31 -12.88
C ALA A 121 -22.38 3.85 -14.16
N THR A 122 -23.33 2.91 -14.06
CA THR A 122 -24.08 2.35 -15.21
C THR A 122 -25.60 2.50 -15.09
N MET A 123 -26.09 3.42 -14.27
CA MET A 123 -27.52 3.81 -14.21
C MET A 123 -27.66 5.32 -14.38
#